data_AF-A0A927S5U0-F1
#
_entry.id   AF-A0A927S5U0-F1
#
_cell.length_a   1.000
_cell.length_b   1.000
_cell.length_c   1.000
_cell.angle_alpha   90.00
_cell.angle_beta   90.00
_cell.angle_gamma   90.00
#
_symmetry.space_group_name_H-M   'P 1'
#
loop_
_entity.id
_entity.type
_entity.pdbx_description
1 polymer ?
#
loop_
_entity_poly.entity_id
_entity_poly.type
_entity_poly.pdbx_seq_one_letter_code
_entity_poly.pdbx_strand_id
1 'polypeptide(L)'
;MTAPKPRRLKPFPLFVITLVILASTALAAARIEGNITYLEDELLKQTLEQLELEAQISALEKEVDAAKSDSYVIQIARSRYGYLMPGEVRFEVTNIDSVLENPEVEIVEVGK
;
A
#
# COMPACT_ATOMS: atom_id res chain seq x y z
N MET A 1 4.50 -65.69 43.21
CA MET A 1 4.28 -64.39 42.51
C MET A 1 3.07 -64.54 41.61
N THR A 2 1.90 -64.04 42.00
CA THR A 2 0.67 -64.10 41.20
C THR A 2 0.54 -62.84 40.36
N ALA A 3 0.52 -63.00 39.03
CA ALA A 3 0.35 -61.89 38.09
C ALA A 3 -1.03 -61.23 38.24
N PRO A 4 -1.13 -59.89 38.15
CA PRO A 4 -2.40 -59.20 38.30
C PRO A 4 -3.35 -59.55 37.15
N LYS A 5 -4.52 -60.11 37.51
CA LYS A 5 -5.59 -60.49 36.59
C LYS A 5 -6.16 -59.22 35.92
N PRO A 6 -6.19 -59.11 34.58
CA PRO A 6 -6.70 -57.91 33.92
C PRO A 6 -8.19 -57.74 34.22
N ARG A 7 -8.52 -56.66 34.95
CA ARG A 7 -9.91 -56.25 35.18
C ARG A 7 -10.49 -55.79 33.86
N ARG A 8 -11.48 -56.52 33.35
CA ARG A 8 -12.26 -56.10 32.17
C ARG A 8 -13.01 -54.83 32.53
N LEU A 9 -12.60 -53.70 31.95
CA LEU A 9 -13.30 -52.43 32.05
C LEU A 9 -14.67 -52.60 31.38
N LYS A 10 -15.72 -52.06 32.02
CA LYS A 10 -17.06 -52.00 31.42
C LYS A 10 -16.96 -51.14 30.14
N PRO A 11 -17.75 -51.43 29.08
CA PRO A 11 -17.64 -50.71 27.81
C PRO A 11 -17.98 -49.22 27.96
N PHE A 12 -18.84 -48.88 28.92
CA PHE A 12 -19.33 -47.51 29.15
C PHE A 12 -18.24 -46.47 29.46
N PRO A 13 -17.36 -46.65 30.49
CA PRO A 13 -16.27 -45.69 30.74
C PRO A 13 -15.26 -45.61 29.60
N LEU A 14 -15.07 -46.69 28.83
CA LEU A 14 -14.16 -46.71 27.69
C LEU A 14 -14.68 -45.80 26.56
N PHE A 15 -15.99 -45.85 26.32
CA PHE A 15 -16.67 -44.98 25.35
C PHE A 15 -16.58 -43.50 25.72
N VAL A 16 -16.75 -43.18 27.02
CA VAL A 16 -16.63 -41.81 27.52
C VAL A 16 -15.21 -41.28 27.33
N ILE A 17 -14.19 -42.08 27.65
CA ILE A 17 -12.79 -41.69 27.46
C ILE A 17 -12.48 -41.43 25.99
N THR A 18 -12.93 -42.31 25.08
CA THR A 18 -12.73 -42.09 23.63
C THR A 18 -13.42 -40.83 23.14
N LEU A 19 -14.61 -40.52 23.64
CA LEU A 19 -15.36 -39.32 23.25
C LEU A 19 -14.67 -38.04 23.75
N VAL A 20 -14.13 -38.07 24.97
CA VAL A 20 -13.34 -36.96 25.53
C VAL A 20 -12.06 -36.73 24.72
N ILE A 21 -11.36 -37.79 24.33
CA ILE A 21 -10.16 -37.67 23.48
C ILE A 21 -10.53 -37.10 22.10
N LEU A 22 -11.64 -37.53 21.52
CA LEU A 22 -12.08 -37.05 20.20
C LEU A 22 -12.52 -35.58 20.24
N ALA A 23 -13.17 -35.16 21.32
CA ALA A 23 -13.53 -33.76 21.55
C ALA A 23 -12.31 -32.87 21.79
N SER A 24 -11.31 -33.36 22.53
CA SER A 24 -10.09 -32.58 22.81
C SER A 24 -9.22 -32.41 21.57
N THR A 25 -9.10 -33.44 20.71
CA THR A 25 -8.37 -33.34 19.44
C THR A 25 -9.07 -32.40 18.46
N ALA A 26 -10.41 -32.45 18.36
CA ALA A 26 -11.17 -31.53 17.51
C ALA A 26 -10.99 -30.07 17.95
N LEU A 27 -11.01 -29.80 19.26
CA LEU A 27 -10.84 -28.45 19.80
C LEU A 27 -9.41 -27.93 19.59
N ALA A 28 -8.40 -28.80 19.71
CA ALA A 28 -7.02 -28.46 19.42
C ALA A 28 -6.82 -28.13 17.93
N ALA A 29 -7.40 -28.91 17.02
CA ALA A 29 -7.34 -28.66 15.58
C ALA A 29 -7.97 -27.31 15.21
N ALA A 30 -9.17 -27.01 15.73
CA ALA A 30 -9.86 -25.75 15.47
C ALA A 30 -9.06 -24.51 15.95
N ARG A 31 -8.36 -24.62 17.09
CA ARG A 31 -7.47 -23.53 17.55
C ARG A 31 -6.25 -23.33 16.66
N ILE A 32 -5.67 -24.41 16.16
CA ILE A 32 -4.51 -24.34 15.25
C ILE A 32 -4.92 -23.66 13.95
N GLU A 33 -6.07 -24.04 13.39
CA GLU A 33 -6.61 -23.47 12.17
C GLU A 33 -6.89 -21.96 12.32
N GLY A 34 -7.48 -21.54 13.44
CA GLY A 34 -7.71 -20.12 13.73
C GLY A 34 -6.42 -19.30 13.90
N ASN A 35 -5.35 -19.90 14.42
CA ASN A 35 -4.06 -19.23 14.53
C ASN A 35 -3.35 -19.12 13.17
N ILE A 36 -3.50 -20.14 12.30
CA ILE A 36 -2.93 -20.14 10.96
C ILE A 36 -3.58 -19.03 10.12
N THR A 37 -4.91 -18.94 10.12
CA THR A 37 -5.62 -17.91 9.35
C THR A 37 -5.29 -16.50 9.83
N TYR A 38 -5.16 -16.29 11.15
CA TYR A 38 -4.72 -15.01 11.70
C TYR A 38 -3.29 -14.64 11.26
N LEU A 39 -2.36 -15.60 11.30
CA LEU A 39 -0.98 -15.37 10.86
C LEU A 39 -0.89 -15.10 9.36
N GLU A 40 -1.70 -15.78 8.54
CA GLU A 40 -1.77 -15.54 7.09
C GLU A 40 -2.31 -14.13 6.78
N ASP A 41 -3.37 -13.70 7.47
CA ASP A 41 -3.95 -12.36 7.27
C ASP A 41 -2.98 -11.24 7.70
N GLU A 42 -2.28 -11.44 8.82
CA GLU A 42 -1.24 -10.50 9.27
C GLU A 42 -0.05 -10.43 8.30
N LEU A 43 0.37 -11.57 7.73
CA LEU A 43 1.41 -11.61 6.70
C LEU A 43 0.97 -10.91 5.41
N LEU A 44 -0.28 -11.10 4.98
CA LEU A 44 -0.82 -10.41 3.82
C LEU A 44 -0.88 -8.90 4.06
N LYS A 45 -1.30 -8.48 5.25
CA LYS A 45 -1.32 -7.06 5.60
C LYS A 45 0.07 -6.44 5.58
N GLN A 46 1.06 -7.11 6.19
CA GLN A 46 2.45 -6.62 6.18
C GLN A 46 3.06 -6.58 4.79
N THR A 47 2.79 -7.56 3.95
CA THR A 47 3.28 -7.56 2.56
C THR A 47 2.66 -6.45 1.73
N LEU A 48 1.36 -6.16 1.92
CA LEU A 48 0.71 -5.01 1.29
C LEU A 48 1.29 -3.68 1.77
N GLU A 49 1.51 -3.51 3.07
CA GLU A 49 2.14 -2.30 3.62
C GLU A 49 3.56 -2.10 3.08
N GLN A 50 4.35 -3.18 2.96
CA GLN A 50 5.69 -3.12 2.36
C GLN A 50 5.64 -2.70 0.89
N LEU A 51 4.74 -3.29 0.10
CA LEU A 51 4.59 -2.92 -1.32
C LEU A 51 4.17 -1.46 -1.49
N GLU A 52 3.29 -0.96 -0.62
CA GLU A 52 2.86 0.44 -0.65
C GLU A 52 4.03 1.38 -0.32
N LEU A 53 4.79 1.07 0.72
CA LEU A 53 6.00 1.83 1.09
C LEU A 53 7.04 1.83 -0.02
N GLU A 54 7.29 0.68 -0.65
CA GLU A 54 8.25 0.56 -1.75
C GLU A 54 7.80 1.36 -2.98
N ALA A 55 6.50 1.38 -3.28
CA ALA A 55 5.95 2.23 -4.33
C ALA A 55 6.12 3.72 -4.02
N GLN A 56 5.90 4.14 -2.77
CA GLN A 56 6.11 5.52 -2.32
C GLN A 56 7.58 5.92 -2.43
N ILE A 57 8.51 5.07 -1.98
CA ILE A 57 9.95 5.30 -2.10
C ILE A 57 10.35 5.46 -3.57
N SER A 58 9.91 4.56 -4.44
CA SER A 58 10.22 4.65 -5.88
C SER A 58 9.67 5.92 -6.52
N ALA A 59 8.47 6.35 -6.13
CA ALA A 59 7.90 7.62 -6.61
C ALA A 59 8.73 8.82 -6.14
N LEU A 60 9.13 8.83 -4.87
CA LEU A 60 9.98 9.88 -4.30
C LEU A 60 11.35 9.93 -4.95
N GLU A 61 11.98 8.78 -5.20
CA GLU A 61 13.27 8.70 -5.88
C GLU A 61 13.19 9.28 -7.29
N LYS A 62 12.13 8.99 -8.04
CA LYS A 62 11.90 9.60 -9.35
C LYS A 62 11.73 11.11 -9.27
N GLU A 63 11.03 11.61 -8.26
CA GLU A 63 10.86 13.05 -8.04
C GLU A 63 12.18 13.72 -7.68
N VAL A 64 12.99 13.09 -6.82
CA VAL A 64 14.33 13.57 -6.45
C VAL A 64 15.26 13.58 -7.66
N ASP A 65 15.24 12.54 -8.48
CA ASP A 65 16.06 12.48 -9.69
C ASP A 65 15.59 13.49 -10.75
N ALA A 66 14.28 13.71 -10.87
CA ALA A 66 13.76 14.81 -11.67
C ALA A 66 14.22 16.16 -11.12
N ALA A 67 14.22 16.34 -9.80
CA ALA A 67 14.64 17.59 -9.16
C ALA A 67 16.13 17.92 -9.34
N LYS A 68 16.98 16.92 -9.56
CA LYS A 68 18.40 17.11 -9.91
C LYS A 68 18.61 17.56 -11.35
N SER A 69 17.59 17.49 -12.20
CA SER A 69 17.70 17.91 -13.60
C SER A 69 17.53 19.43 -13.75
N ASP A 70 18.31 20.03 -14.66
CA ASP A 70 18.22 21.46 -14.96
C ASP A 70 16.82 21.86 -15.47
N SER A 71 16.11 20.96 -16.15
CA SER A 71 14.75 21.20 -16.64
C SER A 71 13.75 21.42 -15.50
N TYR A 72 13.91 20.71 -14.38
CA TYR A 72 13.07 20.93 -13.19
C TYR A 72 13.34 22.29 -12.56
N VAL A 73 14.61 22.70 -12.44
CA VAL A 73 14.98 24.02 -11.93
C VAL A 73 14.40 25.12 -12.81
N ILE A 74 14.52 24.98 -14.14
CA ILE A 74 13.92 25.92 -15.11
C ILE A 74 12.40 25.96 -14.98
N GLN A 75 11.74 24.81 -14.83
CA GLN A 75 10.28 24.74 -14.67
C GLN A 75 9.82 25.43 -13.37
N ILE A 76 10.49 25.20 -12.25
CA ILE A 76 10.18 25.87 -10.98
C ILE A 76 10.47 27.37 -11.07
N ALA A 77 11.59 27.77 -11.68
CA ALA A 77 11.94 29.17 -11.92
C ALA A 77 10.86 29.89 -12.73
N ARG A 78 10.36 29.26 -13.80
CA ARG A 78 9.28 29.79 -14.65
C ARG A 78 7.93 29.83 -13.93
N SER A 79 7.52 28.72 -13.33
CA SER A 79 6.16 28.57 -12.76
C SER A 79 5.96 29.37 -11.47
N ARG A 80 6.96 29.40 -10.58
CA ARG A 80 6.84 30.06 -9.26
C ARG A 80 7.31 31.50 -9.26
N TYR A 81 8.34 31.80 -10.04
CA TYR A 81 9.01 33.09 -9.99
C TYR A 81 8.89 33.89 -11.30
N GLY A 82 8.27 33.32 -12.33
CA GLY A 82 8.09 33.99 -13.62
C GLY A 82 9.39 34.25 -14.37
N TYR A 83 10.49 33.55 -14.03
CA TYR A 83 11.77 33.73 -14.69
C TYR A 83 11.70 33.30 -16.16
N LEU A 84 12.39 34.06 -17.02
CA LEU A 84 12.50 33.81 -18.46
C LEU A 84 13.97 33.63 -18.82
N MET A 85 14.24 32.86 -19.87
CA MET A 85 15.58 32.84 -20.45
C MET A 85 15.85 34.13 -21.22
N PRO A 86 17.13 34.53 -21.37
CA PRO A 86 17.47 35.72 -22.16
C PRO A 86 16.89 35.64 -23.58
N GLY A 87 16.10 36.64 -23.96
CA GLY A 87 15.44 36.71 -25.29
C GLY A 87 14.03 36.10 -25.36
N GLU A 88 13.51 35.54 -24.26
CA GLU A 88 12.11 35.09 -24.19
C GLU A 88 11.18 36.22 -23.74
N VAL A 89 9.96 36.26 -24.31
CA VAL A 89 8.89 37.19 -23.93
C VAL A 89 7.77 36.40 -23.24
N ARG A 90 7.29 36.88 -22.10
CA ARG A 90 6.15 36.28 -21.39
C ARG A 90 4.85 36.87 -21.87
N PHE A 91 3.91 36.00 -22.21
CA PHE A 91 2.54 36.38 -22.54
C PHE A 91 1.61 35.91 -21.43
N GLU A 92 0.82 36.84 -20.89
CA GLU A 92 -0.20 36.54 -19.88
C GLU A 92 -1.57 36.69 -20.52
N VAL A 93 -2.30 35.58 -20.63
CA VAL A 93 -3.67 35.58 -21.16
C VAL A 93 -4.61 35.96 -20.01
N THR A 94 -5.06 37.21 -20.01
CA THR A 94 -5.97 37.75 -18.99
C THR A 94 -7.44 37.39 -19.22
N ASN A 95 -7.79 36.87 -20.41
CA ASN A 95 -9.15 36.48 -20.75
C ASN A 95 -9.18 35.21 -21.62
N ILE A 96 -9.30 34.05 -20.98
CA ILE A 96 -9.28 32.73 -21.64
C ILE A 96 -10.45 32.56 -22.62
N ASP A 97 -11.60 33.14 -22.32
CA ASP A 97 -12.80 33.00 -23.16
C ASP A 97 -12.61 33.69 -24.52
N SER A 98 -11.86 34.80 -24.56
CA SER A 98 -11.54 35.51 -25.82
C SER A 98 -10.59 34.74 -26.76
N VAL A 99 -9.71 33.90 -26.22
CA VAL A 99 -8.72 33.13 -27.02
C VAL A 99 -9.35 31.94 -27.73
N LEU A 100 -10.41 31.37 -27.17
CA LEU A 100 -11.11 30.23 -27.74
C LEU A 100 -12.09 30.63 -28.85
N GLU A 101 -12.62 31.86 -28.83
CA GLU A 101 -13.58 32.35 -29.82
C GLU A 101 -12.94 33.11 -31.00
N ASN A 102 -11.75 33.69 -30.84
CA ASN A 102 -11.04 34.40 -31.92
C ASN A 102 -9.51 34.31 -31.73
N PRO A 103 -8.75 33.58 -32.58
CA PRO A 103 -7.32 33.34 -32.37
C PRO A 103 -6.42 34.57 -32.56
N GLU A 104 -6.98 35.73 -32.92
CA GLU A 104 -6.28 37.02 -32.99
C GLU A 104 -6.50 37.83 -31.71
N VAL A 105 -6.12 37.29 -30.54
CA VAL A 105 -6.18 38.06 -29.28
C VAL A 105 -4.92 38.89 -29.12
N GLU A 106 -5.14 40.18 -28.87
CA GLU A 106 -4.18 41.23 -28.55
C GLU A 106 -3.25 40.80 -27.41
N ILE A 107 -2.03 40.44 -27.77
CA ILE A 107 -1.01 39.99 -26.84
C ILE A 107 -0.42 41.22 -26.14
N VAL A 108 -0.74 41.43 -24.86
CA VAL A 108 -0.16 42.52 -24.07
C VAL A 108 1.22 42.10 -23.56
N GLU A 109 2.26 42.77 -24.07
CA GLU A 109 3.64 42.61 -23.63
C GLU A 109 3.81 43.15 -22.20
N VAL A 110 4.01 42.27 -21.23
CA VAL A 110 4.31 42.68 -19.85
C VAL A 110 5.82 42.79 -19.69
N GLY A 111 6.35 43.97 -19.98
CA GLY A 111 7.75 44.32 -19.75
C GLY A 111 8.00 44.90 -18.37
N LYS A 112 8.80 44.19 -17.55
CA LYS A 112 9.94 44.74 -16.79
C LYS A 112 10.76 43.63 -16.14
#